data_AF-A0AA39CII9-F1
#
_entry.id   AF-A0AA39CII9-F1
#
_cell.length_a   1.000
_cell.length_b   1.000
_cell.length_c   1.000
_cell.angle_alpha   90.00
_cell.angle_beta   90.00
_cell.angle_gamma   90.00
#
_symmetry.space_group_name_H-M   'P 1'
#
loop_
_entity.id
_entity.type
_entity.pdbx_description
1 polymer ?
#
loop_
_entity_poly.entity_id
_entity_poly.type
_entity_poly.pdbx_seq_one_letter_code
_entity_poly.pdbx_strand_id
1 'polypeptide(L)'
;MFETILIDTYQNLPPLNKPANNTLLLLTWSTSVSQRSEHGPNGPLKVLANWAESEEGWNLYVRVAEEFQGHQTVEQLSLTMSALLSYRRLYPDFLDHSEQPITANYIADLDALLHGTSIGNSGKVAERLLFALARQLQSIGEDFGDIRQFLETVLDREPPQRHFFDALSDEYVRLRMSGRSHETTMIELTHGTSAELR
;
A
#
# COMPACT_ATOMS: atom_id res chain seq x y z
N MET A 1 -20.95 18.65 -3.58
CA MET A 1 -21.45 18.83 -2.20
C MET A 1 -20.49 18.22 -1.18
N PHE A 2 -20.03 16.98 -1.37
CA PHE A 2 -19.01 16.33 -0.52
C PHE A 2 -17.64 17.06 -0.53
N GLU A 3 -17.15 17.46 -1.71
CA GLU A 3 -15.87 18.18 -1.84
C GLU A 3 -15.86 19.53 -1.11
N THR A 4 -16.98 20.25 -1.12
CA THR A 4 -17.12 21.57 -0.50
C THR A 4 -17.13 21.48 1.03
N ILE A 5 -17.78 20.46 1.58
CA ILE A 5 -17.80 20.18 3.03
C ILE A 5 -16.42 19.74 3.53
N LEU A 6 -15.67 18.98 2.71
CA LEU A 6 -14.30 18.60 3.02
C LEU A 6 -13.39 19.84 3.10
N ILE A 7 -13.34 20.67 2.06
CA ILE A 7 -12.41 21.82 2.02
C ILE A 7 -12.64 22.78 3.19
N ASP A 8 -13.89 23.08 3.54
CA ASP A 8 -14.23 23.96 4.68
C ASP A 8 -13.88 23.35 6.04
N THR A 9 -13.98 22.03 6.20
CA THR A 9 -13.68 21.35 7.47
C THR A 9 -12.17 21.31 7.73
N TYR A 10 -11.35 21.16 6.67
CA TYR A 10 -9.90 21.06 6.78
C TYR A 10 -9.23 22.39 7.13
N GLN A 11 -9.75 23.51 6.61
CA GLN A 11 -9.18 24.84 6.88
C GLN A 11 -9.46 25.33 8.31
N ASN A 12 -10.48 24.79 8.98
CA ASN A 12 -11.00 25.33 10.24
C ASN A 12 -10.72 24.46 11.48
N LEU A 13 -9.94 23.39 11.38
CA LEU A 13 -9.62 22.49 12.50
C LEU A 13 -8.12 22.50 12.85
N PRO A 14 -7.71 23.22 13.92
CA PRO A 14 -6.30 23.34 14.35
C PRO A 14 -5.51 22.04 14.58
N PRO A 15 -6.10 20.90 14.97
CA PRO A 15 -5.36 19.64 15.13
C PRO A 15 -4.80 19.05 13.82
N LEU A 16 -5.36 19.47 12.67
CA LEU A 16 -4.99 18.98 11.34
C LEU A 16 -3.75 19.68 10.77
N ASN A 17 -3.30 20.79 11.36
CA ASN A 17 -2.06 21.49 11.01
C ASN A 17 -0.83 20.83 11.68
N LYS A 18 -0.63 19.53 11.45
CA LYS A 18 0.55 18.77 11.90
C LYS A 18 1.10 17.90 10.75
N PRO A 19 2.43 17.82 10.57
CA PRO A 19 3.06 17.02 9.51
C PRO A 19 2.65 15.54 9.47
N ALA A 20 2.29 14.96 10.63
CA ALA A 20 1.82 13.57 10.75
C ALA A 20 0.49 13.29 10.02
N ASN A 21 -0.27 14.34 9.65
CA ASN A 21 -1.55 14.21 8.95
C ASN A 21 -1.42 14.29 7.41
N ASN A 22 -0.20 14.51 6.89
CA ASN A 22 0.05 14.57 5.44
C ASN A 22 -0.13 13.19 4.76
N THR A 23 0.18 12.10 5.45
CA THR A 23 -0.06 10.72 5.00
C THR A 23 -1.56 10.40 4.93
N LEU A 24 -2.34 10.94 5.88
CA LEU A 24 -3.81 10.82 5.90
C LEU A 24 -4.46 11.60 4.74
N LEU A 25 -3.84 12.70 4.31
CA LEU A 25 -4.25 13.54 3.17
C LEU A 25 -3.98 12.86 1.81
N LEU A 26 -2.88 12.14 1.67
CA LEU A 26 -2.57 11.31 0.50
C LEU A 26 -3.51 10.10 0.38
N LEU A 27 -3.84 9.49 1.52
CA LEU A 27 -4.80 8.39 1.64
C LEU A 27 -6.25 8.80 1.35
N THR A 28 -6.63 10.06 1.57
CA THR A 28 -7.96 10.60 1.24
C THR A 28 -8.06 11.19 -0.17
N TRP A 29 -6.94 11.48 -0.83
CA TRP A 29 -6.93 12.08 -2.17
C TRP A 29 -6.98 11.04 -3.31
N SER A 30 -6.44 9.83 -3.13
CA SER A 30 -6.42 8.81 -4.19
C SER A 30 -7.82 8.30 -4.58
N THR A 31 -8.77 8.31 -3.65
CA THR A 31 -10.20 7.98 -3.89
C THR A 31 -10.95 9.03 -4.71
N SER A 32 -10.42 10.26 -4.83
CA SER A 32 -11.00 11.31 -5.69
C SER A 32 -10.44 11.30 -7.12
N VAL A 33 -9.34 10.57 -7.33
CA VAL A 33 -8.54 10.66 -8.54
C VAL A 33 -8.92 9.63 -9.59
N SER A 34 -9.48 8.47 -9.20
CA SER A 34 -10.04 7.49 -10.13
C SER A 34 -11.19 8.05 -10.99
N GLN A 35 -11.79 9.19 -10.60
CA GLN A 35 -12.83 9.87 -11.38
C GLN A 35 -12.32 11.03 -12.27
N ARG A 36 -11.02 11.39 -12.25
CA ARG A 36 -10.49 12.57 -12.96
C ARG A 36 -9.26 12.29 -13.80
N SER A 37 -9.25 11.19 -14.54
CA SER A 37 -8.44 11.01 -15.75
C SER A 37 -8.82 11.99 -16.88
N GLU A 38 -9.40 13.14 -16.56
CA GLU A 38 -9.89 14.12 -17.52
C GLU A 38 -9.13 15.45 -17.44
N HIS A 39 -8.15 15.57 -18.35
CA HIS A 39 -7.89 16.75 -19.19
C HIS A 39 -7.13 17.97 -18.60
N GLY A 40 -5.83 17.83 -18.30
CA GLY A 40 -4.94 19.01 -18.36
C GLY A 40 -3.48 18.80 -17.89
N PRO A 41 -2.50 19.56 -18.45
CA PRO A 41 -1.07 19.44 -18.12
C PRO A 41 -0.69 19.89 -16.69
N ASN A 42 -1.66 20.26 -15.86
CA ASN A 42 -1.51 20.78 -14.49
C ASN A 42 -2.52 20.15 -13.49
N GLY A 43 -3.02 18.94 -13.76
CA GLY A 43 -4.00 18.28 -12.89
C GLY A 43 -3.47 17.99 -11.47
N PRO A 44 -4.35 17.84 -10.46
CA PRO A 44 -3.94 17.56 -9.07
C PRO A 44 -3.03 16.35 -8.91
N LEU A 45 -3.18 15.36 -9.79
CA LEU A 45 -2.29 14.21 -9.91
C LEU A 45 -0.84 14.59 -10.20
N LYS A 46 -0.61 15.57 -11.07
CA LYS A 46 0.74 16.00 -11.44
C LYS A 46 1.43 16.75 -10.31
N VAL A 47 0.70 17.58 -9.55
CA VAL A 47 1.26 18.27 -8.38
C VAL A 47 1.68 17.24 -7.32
N LEU A 48 0.84 16.23 -7.08
CA LEU A 48 1.18 15.16 -6.13
C LEU A 48 2.29 14.25 -6.64
N ALA A 49 2.33 13.93 -7.94
CA ALA A 49 3.44 13.20 -8.55
C ALA A 49 4.76 13.98 -8.43
N ASN A 50 4.75 15.28 -8.77
CA ASN A 50 5.93 16.14 -8.61
C ASN A 50 6.38 16.26 -7.15
N TRP A 51 5.45 16.28 -6.20
CA TRP A 51 5.79 16.26 -4.77
C TRP A 51 6.34 14.90 -4.34
N ALA A 52 5.79 13.78 -4.81
CA ALA A 52 6.35 12.45 -4.54
C ALA A 52 7.77 12.30 -5.14
N GLU A 53 8.06 12.97 -6.24
CA GLU A 53 9.40 13.06 -6.81
C GLU A 53 10.33 14.05 -6.08
N SER A 54 9.82 14.90 -5.18
CA SER A 54 10.63 15.84 -4.41
C SER A 54 11.37 15.14 -3.26
N GLU A 55 12.39 15.82 -2.70
CA GLU A 55 13.14 15.31 -1.55
C GLU A 55 12.23 15.05 -0.34
N GLU A 56 11.25 15.92 -0.11
CA GLU A 56 10.27 15.78 0.97
C GLU A 56 9.34 14.58 0.77
N GLY A 57 8.84 14.37 -0.45
CA GLY A 57 8.02 13.20 -0.78
C GLY A 57 8.82 11.91 -0.61
N TRP A 58 10.03 11.87 -1.17
CA TRP A 58 10.92 10.73 -1.05
C TRP A 58 11.27 10.41 0.42
N ASN A 59 11.56 11.44 1.22
CA ASN A 59 11.82 11.27 2.66
C ASN A 59 10.59 10.71 3.41
N LEU A 60 9.37 11.09 3.02
CA LEU A 60 8.17 10.47 3.58
C LEU A 60 8.06 8.99 3.17
N TYR A 61 8.31 8.68 1.90
CA TYR A 61 8.30 7.30 1.42
C TYR A 61 9.29 6.41 2.17
N VAL A 62 10.53 6.87 2.35
CA VAL A 62 11.55 6.15 3.11
C VAL A 62 11.06 5.86 4.52
N ARG A 63 10.50 6.86 5.21
CA ARG A 63 9.94 6.65 6.56
C ARG A 63 8.81 5.64 6.59
N VAL A 64 7.89 5.69 5.63
CA VAL A 64 6.78 4.72 5.53
C VAL A 64 7.33 3.30 5.24
N ALA A 65 8.35 3.20 4.40
CA ALA A 65 9.03 1.93 4.11
C ALA A 65 9.79 1.38 5.33
N GLU A 66 10.40 2.24 6.15
CA GLU A 66 11.01 1.87 7.42
C GLU A 66 9.96 1.43 8.46
N GLU A 67 8.85 2.17 8.59
CA GLU A 67 7.73 1.81 9.46
C GLU A 67 7.13 0.46 9.08
N PHE A 68 6.99 0.19 7.77
CA PHE A 68 6.49 -1.09 7.27
C PHE A 68 7.36 -2.27 7.68
N GLN A 69 8.66 -2.07 7.91
CA GLN A 69 9.56 -3.15 8.28
C GLN A 69 9.41 -3.56 9.75
N GLY A 70 8.85 -2.69 10.60
CA GLY A 70 8.70 -2.91 12.04
C GLY A 70 7.61 -3.91 12.45
N HIS A 71 7.51 -4.13 13.76
CA HIS A 71 6.39 -4.84 14.38
C HIS A 71 5.16 -3.92 14.40
N GLN A 72 4.01 -4.43 13.97
CA GLN A 72 2.80 -3.61 13.78
C GLN A 72 1.57 -4.37 14.27
N THR A 73 0.58 -3.64 14.79
CA THR A 73 -0.78 -4.18 14.91
C THR A 73 -1.42 -4.32 13.52
N VAL A 74 -2.54 -5.03 13.42
CA VAL A 74 -3.26 -5.20 12.15
C VAL A 74 -3.71 -3.85 11.57
N GLU A 75 -4.17 -2.93 12.43
CA GLU A 75 -4.57 -1.57 12.05
C GLU A 75 -3.38 -0.78 11.48
N GLN A 76 -2.24 -0.82 12.19
CA GLN A 76 -1.03 -0.13 11.75
C GLN A 76 -0.52 -0.69 10.42
N LEU A 77 -0.48 -2.02 10.28
CA LEU A 77 -0.10 -2.69 9.04
C LEU A 77 -1.02 -2.26 7.88
N SER A 78 -2.33 -2.22 8.11
CA SER A 78 -3.32 -1.82 7.11
C SER A 78 -3.12 -0.37 6.64
N LEU A 79 -2.87 0.54 7.58
CA LEU A 79 -2.60 1.96 7.27
C LEU A 79 -1.28 2.13 6.52
N THR A 80 -0.20 1.50 6.98
CA THR A 80 1.11 1.61 6.34
C THR A 80 1.11 1.02 4.93
N MET A 81 0.48 -0.15 4.72
CA MET A 81 0.37 -0.74 3.38
C MET A 81 -0.48 0.11 2.43
N SER A 82 -1.57 0.70 2.94
CA SER A 82 -2.40 1.63 2.16
C SER A 82 -1.63 2.89 1.77
N ALA A 83 -0.79 3.40 2.67
CA ALA A 83 0.06 4.56 2.43
C ALA A 83 1.11 4.25 1.35
N LEU A 84 1.77 3.08 1.44
CA LEU A 84 2.69 2.60 0.41
C LEU A 84 2.01 2.49 -0.96
N LEU A 85 0.83 1.86 -1.05
CA LEU A 85 0.09 1.76 -2.31
C LEU A 85 -0.27 3.14 -2.86
N SER A 86 -0.77 4.04 -2.01
CA SER A 86 -1.16 5.39 -2.43
C SER A 86 0.04 6.18 -2.94
N TYR A 87 1.20 6.02 -2.32
CA TYR A 87 2.44 6.62 -2.78
C TYR A 87 2.88 6.03 -4.12
N ARG A 88 2.82 4.70 -4.29
CA ARG A 88 3.18 4.02 -5.56
C ARG A 88 2.26 4.37 -6.72
N ARG A 89 0.99 4.68 -6.47
CA ARG A 89 0.06 5.18 -7.50
C ARG A 89 0.45 6.53 -8.09
N LEU A 90 1.32 7.29 -7.44
CA LEU A 90 1.79 8.58 -7.94
C LEU A 90 2.93 8.44 -8.97
N TYR A 91 3.51 7.25 -9.11
CA TYR A 91 4.62 7.00 -10.03
C TYR A 91 4.15 6.44 -11.37
N PRO A 92 4.88 6.72 -12.47
CA PRO A 92 4.51 6.26 -13.81
C PRO A 92 4.46 4.73 -13.96
N ASP A 93 5.21 4.00 -13.15
CA ASP A 93 5.32 2.53 -13.16
C ASP A 93 4.03 1.84 -12.66
N PHE A 94 3.11 2.57 -12.02
CA PHE A 94 1.77 2.07 -11.71
C PHE A 94 0.96 1.71 -12.97
N LEU A 95 1.26 2.34 -14.12
CA LEU A 95 0.61 2.04 -15.39
C LEU A 95 1.18 0.78 -16.07
N ASP A 96 2.19 0.15 -15.50
CA ASP A 96 2.63 -1.16 -15.99
C ASP A 96 1.53 -2.20 -15.70
N HIS A 97 1.01 -2.78 -16.79
CA HIS A 97 0.00 -3.83 -16.76
C HIS A 97 0.61 -5.23 -16.62
N SER A 98 1.94 -5.36 -16.52
CA SER A 98 2.59 -6.63 -16.27
C SER A 98 2.11 -7.20 -14.92
N GLU A 99 1.46 -8.36 -14.97
CA GLU A 99 1.03 -9.06 -13.75
C GLU A 99 2.13 -9.95 -13.17
N GLN A 100 3.27 -10.04 -13.86
CA GLN A 100 4.39 -10.89 -13.46
C GLN A 100 5.31 -10.17 -12.48
N PRO A 101 5.85 -10.86 -11.46
CA PRO A 101 6.94 -10.32 -10.65
C PRO A 101 8.20 -10.12 -11.50
N ILE A 102 9.08 -9.20 -11.09
CA ILE A 102 10.32 -8.88 -11.80
C ILE A 102 11.47 -9.78 -11.33
N THR A 103 11.59 -10.01 -10.02
CA THR A 103 12.66 -10.85 -9.46
C THR A 103 12.28 -12.33 -9.51
N ALA A 104 11.41 -12.76 -8.60
CA ALA A 104 10.99 -14.15 -8.48
C ALA A 104 9.52 -14.26 -8.08
N ASN A 105 9.07 -13.45 -7.13
CA ASN A 105 7.69 -13.40 -6.65
C ASN A 105 7.40 -12.01 -6.06
N TYR A 106 6.13 -11.72 -5.76
CA TYR A 106 5.74 -10.39 -5.25
C TYR A 106 6.37 -10.03 -3.89
N ILE A 107 6.77 -11.03 -3.09
CA ILE A 107 7.43 -10.79 -1.80
C ILE A 107 8.91 -10.43 -1.99
N ALA A 108 9.61 -11.07 -2.92
CA ALA A 108 10.97 -10.71 -3.29
C ALA A 108 11.03 -9.30 -3.93
N ASP A 109 10.03 -8.97 -4.74
CA ASP A 109 9.89 -7.62 -5.28
C ASP A 109 9.62 -6.59 -4.16
N LEU A 110 8.74 -6.91 -3.19
CA LEU A 110 8.53 -6.05 -2.02
C LEU A 110 9.82 -5.83 -1.22
N ASP A 111 10.57 -6.90 -0.95
CA ASP A 111 11.84 -6.83 -0.22
C ASP A 111 12.85 -5.93 -0.93
N ALA A 112 13.02 -6.10 -2.24
CA ALA A 112 13.86 -5.24 -3.06
C ALA A 112 13.42 -3.76 -2.96
N LEU A 113 12.11 -3.51 -3.02
CA LEU A 113 11.52 -2.17 -2.92
C LEU A 113 11.85 -1.47 -1.60
N LEU A 114 11.70 -2.20 -0.48
CA LEU A 114 11.94 -1.68 0.87
C LEU A 114 13.42 -1.35 1.11
N HIS A 115 14.32 -2.06 0.42
CA HIS A 115 15.76 -1.80 0.44
C HIS A 115 16.22 -0.78 -0.63
N GLY A 116 15.28 -0.02 -1.20
CA GLY A 116 15.59 1.08 -2.12
C GLY A 116 15.89 0.66 -3.55
N THR A 117 15.65 -0.60 -3.91
CA THR A 117 15.78 -1.06 -5.30
C THR A 117 14.60 -0.56 -6.11
N SER A 118 14.89 0.11 -7.22
CA SER A 118 13.87 0.49 -8.19
C SER A 118 13.40 -0.75 -8.97
N ILE A 119 12.10 -1.03 -8.91
CA ILE A 119 11.45 -2.11 -9.65
C ILE A 119 10.25 -1.55 -10.39
N GLY A 120 10.10 -1.90 -11.67
CA GLY A 120 9.07 -1.34 -12.56
C GLY A 120 7.64 -1.81 -12.28
N ASN A 121 7.43 -2.75 -11.35
CA ASN A 121 6.11 -3.29 -11.00
C ASN A 121 5.69 -2.92 -9.57
N SER A 122 6.28 -1.88 -8.97
CA SER A 122 6.11 -1.56 -7.54
C SER A 122 4.65 -1.31 -7.14
N GLY A 123 3.88 -0.66 -8.02
CA GLY A 123 2.44 -0.45 -7.84
C GLY A 123 1.64 -1.75 -7.79
N LYS A 124 1.99 -2.73 -8.64
CA LYS A 124 1.34 -4.06 -8.67
C LYS A 124 1.67 -4.88 -7.44
N VAL A 125 2.91 -4.83 -6.96
CA VAL A 125 3.34 -5.49 -5.74
C VAL A 125 2.55 -4.96 -4.54
N ALA A 126 2.51 -3.63 -4.36
CA ALA A 126 1.77 -2.99 -3.27
C ALA A 126 0.28 -3.36 -3.29
N GLU A 127 -0.32 -3.40 -4.47
CA GLU A 127 -1.72 -3.78 -4.63
C GLU A 127 -1.99 -5.25 -4.33
N ARG A 128 -1.20 -6.18 -4.89
CA ARG A 128 -1.35 -7.63 -4.66
C ARG A 128 -1.28 -7.95 -3.17
N LEU A 129 -0.38 -7.28 -2.46
CA LEU A 129 -0.25 -7.38 -1.00
C LEU A 129 -1.46 -6.83 -0.25
N LEU A 130 -2.02 -5.70 -0.69
CA LEU A 130 -3.21 -5.13 -0.06
C LEU A 130 -4.45 -6.02 -0.28
N PHE A 131 -4.58 -6.64 -1.46
CA PHE A 131 -5.58 -7.68 -1.70
C PHE A 131 -5.35 -8.93 -0.84
N ALA A 132 -4.09 -9.34 -0.62
CA ALA A 132 -3.77 -10.44 0.30
C ALA A 132 -4.20 -10.11 1.74
N LEU A 133 -3.96 -8.88 2.20
CA LEU A 133 -4.45 -8.39 3.49
C LEU A 133 -5.97 -8.42 3.60
N ALA A 134 -6.69 -7.88 2.61
CA ALA A 134 -8.14 -7.91 2.60
C ALA A 134 -8.70 -9.34 2.68
N ARG A 135 -8.07 -10.31 1.98
CA ARG A 135 -8.45 -11.73 2.04
C ARG A 135 -8.20 -12.36 3.41
N GLN A 136 -7.06 -12.06 4.05
CA GLN A 136 -6.76 -12.59 5.39
C GLN A 136 -7.68 -12.00 6.46
N LEU A 137 -8.05 -10.72 6.35
CA LEU A 137 -9.04 -10.13 7.25
C LEU A 137 -10.41 -10.79 7.08
N GLN A 138 -10.81 -11.09 5.84
CA GLN A 138 -12.06 -11.81 5.56
C GLN A 138 -12.08 -13.23 6.15
N SER A 139 -10.95 -13.93 6.21
CA SER A 139 -10.89 -15.31 6.71
C SER A 139 -10.97 -15.41 8.24
N ILE A 140 -10.62 -14.34 8.96
CA ILE A 140 -10.56 -14.32 10.43
C ILE A 140 -11.92 -13.93 11.05
N GLY A 141 -12.85 -13.36 10.27
CA GLY A 141 -14.22 -13.07 10.68
C GLY A 141 -14.56 -11.58 10.75
N GLU A 142 -15.69 -11.25 11.36
CA GLU A 142 -16.26 -9.88 11.36
C GLU A 142 -15.50 -8.87 12.25
N ASP A 143 -14.60 -9.32 13.12
CA ASP A 143 -13.85 -8.46 14.06
C ASP A 143 -13.03 -7.36 13.36
N PHE A 144 -12.72 -7.54 12.06
CA PHE A 144 -11.98 -6.58 11.24
C PHE A 144 -12.83 -5.98 10.09
N GLY A 145 -14.17 -6.00 10.22
CA GLY A 145 -15.09 -5.52 9.18
C GLY A 145 -14.79 -4.09 8.70
N ASP A 146 -14.56 -3.16 9.63
CA ASP A 146 -14.27 -1.75 9.32
C ASP A 146 -12.95 -1.58 8.56
N ILE A 147 -11.92 -2.34 8.94
CA ILE A 147 -10.61 -2.31 8.25
C ILE A 147 -10.75 -2.88 6.84
N ARG A 148 -11.51 -3.97 6.69
CA ARG A 148 -11.77 -4.55 5.37
C ARG A 148 -12.48 -3.56 4.45
N GLN A 149 -13.52 -2.88 4.95
CA GLN A 149 -14.24 -1.85 4.19
C GLN A 149 -13.32 -0.68 3.80
N PHE A 150 -12.44 -0.27 4.71
CA PHE A 150 -11.42 0.74 4.42
C PHE A 150 -10.49 0.29 3.29
N LEU A 151 -9.95 -0.93 3.35
CA LEU A 151 -9.06 -1.45 2.29
C LEU A 151 -9.77 -1.60 0.95
N GLU A 152 -11.02 -2.06 0.92
CA GLU A 152 -11.85 -2.13 -0.29
C GLU A 152 -12.02 -0.73 -0.92
N THR A 153 -12.19 0.29 -0.10
CA THR A 153 -12.27 1.70 -0.54
C THR A 153 -10.94 2.20 -1.09
N VAL A 154 -9.81 1.85 -0.47
CA VAL A 154 -8.47 2.20 -0.97
C VAL A 154 -8.17 1.50 -2.29
N LEU A 155 -8.55 0.24 -2.42
CA LEU A 155 -8.30 -0.56 -3.63
C LEU A 155 -9.10 -0.03 -4.82
N ASP A 156 -10.36 0.35 -4.61
CA ASP A 156 -11.23 0.99 -5.61
C ASP A 156 -11.38 0.19 -6.92
N ARG A 157 -11.26 -1.14 -6.83
CA ARG A 157 -11.50 -2.06 -7.94
C ARG A 157 -11.66 -3.51 -7.47
N GLU A 158 -12.12 -4.35 -8.39
CA GLU A 158 -12.21 -5.79 -8.18
C GLU A 158 -10.81 -6.43 -8.02
N PRO A 159 -10.69 -7.50 -7.20
CA PRO A 159 -9.46 -8.28 -7.09
C PRO A 159 -9.01 -8.85 -8.43
N PRO A 160 -7.72 -8.80 -8.77
CA PRO A 160 -7.21 -9.43 -9.98
C PRO A 160 -7.32 -10.96 -9.88
N GLN A 161 -7.23 -11.63 -11.03
CA GLN A 161 -7.17 -13.09 -11.06
C GLN A 161 -6.00 -13.59 -10.20
N ARG A 162 -6.23 -14.65 -9.42
CA ARG A 162 -5.20 -15.21 -8.54
C ARG A 162 -4.02 -15.73 -9.35
N HIS A 163 -2.84 -15.22 -9.02
CA HIS A 163 -1.56 -15.73 -9.49
C HIS A 163 -1.07 -16.82 -8.54
N PHE A 164 -0.23 -17.75 -9.00
CA PHE A 164 0.28 -18.82 -8.14
C PHE A 164 1.14 -18.31 -6.98
N PHE A 165 1.78 -17.14 -7.16
CA PHE A 165 2.53 -16.46 -6.10
C PHE A 165 1.66 -15.80 -5.03
N ASP A 166 0.34 -15.64 -5.25
CA ASP A 166 -0.54 -15.03 -4.25
C ASP A 166 -0.63 -15.89 -2.97
N ALA A 167 -0.39 -17.20 -3.05
CA ALA A 167 -0.32 -18.06 -1.88
C ALA A 167 0.83 -17.65 -0.93
N LEU A 168 1.99 -17.27 -1.50
CA LEU A 168 3.11 -16.77 -0.72
C LEU A 168 2.81 -15.40 -0.12
N SER A 169 2.10 -14.54 -0.86
CA SER A 169 1.64 -13.24 -0.34
C SER A 169 0.61 -13.37 0.77
N ASP A 170 -0.32 -14.33 0.65
CA ASP A 170 -1.30 -14.64 1.68
C ASP A 170 -0.61 -15.11 2.98
N GLU A 171 0.38 -16.01 2.87
CA GLU A 171 1.15 -16.49 4.02
C GLU A 171 2.03 -15.40 4.64
N TYR A 172 2.70 -14.59 3.82
CA TYR A 172 3.46 -13.41 4.27
C TYR A 172 2.58 -12.49 5.12
N VAL A 173 1.40 -12.12 4.62
CA VAL A 173 0.45 -11.25 5.31
C VAL A 173 -0.03 -11.89 6.61
N ARG A 174 -0.38 -13.19 6.60
CA ARG A 174 -0.82 -13.91 7.80
C ARG A 174 0.22 -13.83 8.92
N LEU A 175 1.49 -14.00 8.59
CA LEU A 175 2.60 -13.87 9.52
C LEU A 175 2.74 -12.41 10.01
N ARG A 176 2.67 -11.41 9.12
CA ARG A 176 2.69 -10.00 9.53
C ARG A 176 1.54 -9.64 10.48
N MET A 177 0.33 -10.16 10.23
CA MET A 177 -0.84 -9.95 11.09
C MET A 177 -0.69 -10.58 12.49
N SER A 178 0.20 -11.56 12.68
CA SER A 178 0.54 -12.06 14.01
C SER A 178 1.53 -11.17 14.78
N GLY A 179 1.79 -9.95 14.28
CA GLY A 179 2.64 -8.94 14.91
C GLY A 179 4.13 -9.02 14.55
N ARG A 180 4.50 -9.83 13.55
CA ARG A 180 5.91 -10.01 13.14
C ARG A 180 6.43 -8.82 12.32
N SER A 181 7.73 -8.56 12.43
CA SER A 181 8.43 -7.65 11.52
C SER A 181 8.54 -8.22 10.10
N HIS A 182 8.90 -7.37 9.14
CA HIS A 182 9.19 -7.80 7.77
C HIS A 182 10.33 -8.83 7.75
N GLU A 183 11.46 -8.53 8.38
CA GLU A 183 12.65 -9.40 8.40
C GLU A 183 12.37 -10.79 8.98
N THR A 184 11.73 -10.85 10.17
CA THR A 184 11.37 -12.13 10.78
C THR A 184 10.44 -12.95 9.89
N THR A 185 9.51 -12.29 9.21
CA THR A 185 8.59 -12.95 8.27
C THR A 185 9.33 -13.52 7.06
N MET A 186 10.27 -12.77 6.48
CA MET A 186 11.08 -13.22 5.34
C MET A 186 11.92 -14.46 5.68
N ILE A 187 12.54 -14.46 6.86
CA ILE A 187 13.32 -15.61 7.37
C ILE A 187 12.44 -16.85 7.48
N GLU A 188 11.26 -16.71 8.08
CA GLU A 188 10.35 -17.85 8.28
C GLU A 188 9.74 -18.38 7.00
N LEU A 189 9.39 -17.54 6.04
CA LEU A 189 8.96 -17.99 4.73
C LEU A 189 10.06 -18.81 4.05
N THR A 190 11.31 -18.35 4.12
CA THR A 190 12.44 -19.05 3.52
C THR A 190 12.68 -20.42 4.16
N HIS A 191 12.53 -20.54 5.49
CA HIS A 191 12.69 -21.81 6.20
C HIS A 191 11.47 -22.73 6.11
N GLY A 192 10.25 -22.19 6.07
CA GLY A 192 9.00 -22.94 5.89
C GLY A 192 8.91 -23.59 4.50
N THR A 193 9.32 -22.86 3.45
CA THR A 193 9.36 -23.40 2.08
C THR A 193 10.35 -24.57 1.92
N SER A 194 11.41 -24.62 2.75
CA SER A 194 12.35 -25.76 2.80
C SER A 194 11.78 -27.01 3.48
N ALA A 195 10.73 -26.88 4.31
CA ALA A 195 10.11 -27.99 5.01
C ALA A 195 9.01 -28.69 4.19
N GLU A 196 8.32 -27.96 3.31
CA GLU A 196 7.28 -28.53 2.43
C GLU A 196 7.82 -29.18 1.14
N LEU A 197 9.13 -29.04 0.88
CA LEU A 197 9.85 -29.66 -0.25
C LEU A 197 10.73 -30.86 0.15
N ARG A 198 10.51 -31.43 1.34
CA ARG A 198 11.12 -32.69 1.81
C ARG A 198 10.05 -33.74 2.09
#